data_AF-A0A841KPB5-F1
#
_entry.id   AF-A0A841KPB5-F1
#
_cell.length_a   1.000
_cell.length_b   1.000
_cell.length_c   1.000
_cell.angle_alpha   90.00
_cell.angle_beta   90.00
_cell.angle_gamma   90.00
#
_symmetry.space_group_name_H-M   'P 1'
#
loop_
_entity.id
_entity.type
_entity.pdbx_description
1 polymer ?
#
loop_
_entity_poly.entity_id
_entity_poly.type
_entity_poly.pdbx_seq_one_letter_code
_entity_poly.pdbx_strand_id
1 'polypeptide(L)'
;MQGWIKLHRELLVKPIWTESTPEQKTILITLLMMANHKEKEWEWKGQKYKARPGQFVTSLESIAKKSGLGISIKNVRTALKRFEKYEFLANESTNKNRLIT
;
A
#
# COMPACT_ATOMS: atom_id res chain seq x y z
N MET A 1 7.30 -8.98 14.30
CA MET A 1 6.27 -10.03 14.31
C MET A 1 6.41 -10.81 13.02
N GLN A 2 6.83 -12.08 13.08
CA GLN A 2 6.78 -12.98 11.94
C GLN A 2 5.31 -13.36 11.74
N GLY A 3 4.73 -12.95 10.61
CA GLY A 3 3.34 -13.20 10.27
C GLY A 3 3.22 -13.47 8.78
N TRP A 4 2.13 -14.10 8.37
CA TRP A 4 1.82 -14.37 6.97
C TRP A 4 0.45 -13.78 6.62
N ILE A 5 0.25 -13.47 5.33
CA ILE A 5 -1.05 -13.07 4.79
C ILE A 5 -1.58 -14.18 3.87
N LYS A 6 -2.90 -14.39 3.90
CA LYS A 6 -3.59 -15.23 2.90
C LYS A 6 -4.00 -14.34 1.74
N LEU A 7 -3.83 -14.82 0.51
CA LEU A 7 -4.32 -14.17 -0.70
C LEU A 7 -5.38 -15.06 -1.34
N HIS A 8 -6.47 -14.45 -1.80
CA HIS A 8 -7.51 -15.17 -2.53
C HIS A 8 -7.05 -15.46 -3.96
N ARG A 9 -7.25 -16.70 -4.44
CA ARG A 9 -6.77 -17.15 -5.76
C ARG A 9 -7.39 -16.34 -6.91
N GLU A 10 -8.58 -15.80 -6.72
CA GLU A 10 -9.25 -14.91 -7.68
C GLU A 10 -8.40 -13.68 -8.02
N LEU A 11 -7.47 -13.26 -7.15
CA LEU A 11 -6.56 -12.16 -7.47
C LEU A 11 -5.83 -12.41 -8.80
N LEU A 12 -5.48 -13.66 -9.13
CA LEU A 12 -4.78 -14.00 -10.36
C LEU A 12 -5.58 -13.73 -11.64
N VAL A 13 -6.91 -13.64 -11.56
CA VAL A 13 -7.77 -13.38 -12.71
C VAL A 13 -8.31 -11.93 -12.73
N LYS A 14 -8.16 -11.16 -11.65
CA LYS A 14 -8.64 -9.77 -11.60
C LYS A 14 -7.75 -8.83 -12.44
N PRO A 15 -8.32 -7.81 -13.10
CA PRO A 15 -7.56 -6.80 -13.86
C PRO A 15 -6.49 -6.06 -13.04
N ILE A 16 -6.71 -5.86 -11.74
CA ILE A 16 -5.71 -5.27 -10.84
C ILE A 16 -4.42 -6.11 -10.76
N TRP A 17 -4.49 -7.39 -11.10
CA TRP A 17 -3.34 -8.27 -11.25
C TRP A 17 -2.96 -8.45 -12.72
N THR A 18 -3.85 -8.96 -13.57
CA THR A 18 -3.51 -9.41 -14.93
C THR A 18 -2.95 -8.30 -15.82
N GLU A 19 -3.46 -7.08 -15.67
CA GLU A 19 -3.08 -5.91 -16.45
C GLU A 19 -2.09 -4.97 -15.72
N SER A 20 -1.56 -5.39 -14.56
CA SER A 20 -0.56 -4.62 -13.82
C SER A 20 0.86 -5.02 -14.21
N THR A 21 1.77 -4.05 -14.22
CA THR A 21 3.21 -4.31 -14.45
C THR A 21 3.79 -5.15 -13.29
N PRO A 22 4.94 -5.82 -13.50
CA PRO A 22 5.62 -6.53 -12.40
C PRO A 22 5.86 -5.64 -11.17
N GLU A 23 6.28 -4.39 -11.36
CA GLU A 23 6.51 -3.44 -10.27
C GLU A 23 5.22 -3.14 -9.51
N GLN A 24 4.11 -2.93 -10.23
CA GLN A 24 2.80 -2.70 -9.62
C GLN A 24 2.35 -3.91 -8.79
N LYS A 25 2.52 -5.13 -9.30
CA LYS A 25 2.21 -6.37 -8.55
C LYS A 25 3.03 -6.46 -7.27
N THR A 26 4.33 -6.15 -7.34
CA THR A 26 5.19 -6.14 -6.15
C THR A 26 4.70 -5.12 -5.13
N ILE A 27 4.41 -3.89 -5.57
CA ILE A 27 3.87 -2.83 -4.70
C ILE A 27 2.55 -3.26 -4.06
N LEU A 28 1.63 -3.88 -4.83
CA LEU A 28 0.34 -4.38 -4.33
C LEU A 28 0.53 -5.31 -3.12
N ILE A 29 1.40 -6.31 -3.27
CA ILE A 29 1.68 -7.30 -2.23
C ILE A 29 2.40 -6.65 -1.04
N THR A 30 3.33 -5.72 -1.30
CA THR A 30 3.98 -4.94 -0.25
C THR A 30 2.99 -4.11 0.58
N LEU A 31 2.01 -3.46 -0.05
CA LEU A 31 0.97 -2.69 0.66
C LEU A 31 0.12 -3.61 1.56
N LEU A 32 -0.27 -4.79 1.07
CA LEU A 32 -1.00 -5.77 1.87
C LEU A 32 -0.21 -6.25 3.09
N MET A 33 1.11 -6.43 2.96
CA MET A 33 1.98 -6.78 4.08
C MET A 33 2.26 -5.62 5.03
N MET A 34 2.10 -4.37 4.57
CA MET A 34 2.28 -3.17 5.41
C MET A 34 1.04 -2.80 6.22
N ALA A 35 -0.14 -3.27 5.80
CA ALA A 35 -1.40 -3.02 6.49
C ALA A 35 -1.35 -3.51 7.94
N ASN A 36 -1.81 -2.67 8.88
CA ASN A 36 -1.75 -3.03 10.29
C ASN A 36 -2.75 -4.16 10.60
N HIS A 37 -2.31 -5.19 11.34
CA HIS A 37 -3.18 -6.28 11.78
C HIS A 37 -4.00 -5.94 13.02
N LYS A 38 -3.55 -4.95 13.79
CA LYS A 38 -4.19 -4.43 15.00
C LYS A 38 -4.11 -2.91 14.95
N GLU A 39 -4.87 -2.25 15.81
CA GLU A 39 -4.77 -0.80 15.94
C GLU A 39 -3.33 -0.38 16.26
N LYS A 40 -2.89 0.72 15.64
CA LYS A 40 -1.55 1.27 15.83
C LYS A 40 -1.58 2.78 15.80
N GLU A 41 -0.89 3.42 16.73
CA GLU A 41 -0.73 4.87 16.72
C GLU A 41 0.37 5.30 15.74
N TRP A 42 0.06 6.34 14.97
CA TRP A 42 0.95 6.98 14.01
C TRP A 42 0.84 8.50 14.14
N GLU A 43 1.86 9.22 13.67
CA GLU A 43 1.74 10.66 13.45
C GLU A 43 1.24 10.92 12.02
N TRP A 44 0.11 11.61 11.90
CA TRP A 44 -0.48 11.98 10.62
C TRP A 44 -1.06 13.38 10.70
N LYS A 45 -0.76 14.23 9.70
CA LYS A 45 -1.11 15.67 9.71
C LYS A 45 -0.62 16.42 10.97
N GLY A 46 0.50 15.99 11.55
CA GLY A 46 1.06 16.57 12.79
C GLY A 46 0.27 16.25 14.06
N GLN A 47 -0.66 15.30 13.98
CA GLN A 47 -1.48 14.86 15.11
C GLN A 47 -1.33 13.34 15.32
N LYS A 48 -1.61 12.89 16.54
CA LYS A 48 -1.73 11.45 16.82
C LYS A 48 -2.95 10.90 16.08
N TYR A 49 -2.71 9.93 15.21
CA TYR A 49 -3.72 9.21 14.48
C TYR A 49 -3.71 7.73 14.87
N LYS A 50 -4.87 7.22 15.28
CA LYS A 50 -5.05 5.82 15.62
C LYS A 50 -5.48 5.05 14.37
N ALA A 51 -4.52 4.44 13.68
CA ALA A 51 -4.80 3.63 12.50
C ALA A 51 -5.52 2.34 12.89
N ARG A 52 -6.65 2.09 12.23
CA ARG A 52 -7.44 0.87 12.41
C ARG A 52 -6.77 -0.31 11.68
N PRO A 53 -7.15 -1.57 11.99
CA PRO A 53 -6.72 -2.71 11.19
C PRO A 53 -7.00 -2.48 9.70
N GLY A 54 -6.06 -2.84 8.83
CA GLY A 54 -6.09 -2.54 7.39
C GLY A 54 -5.44 -1.20 7.01
N GLN A 55 -5.47 -0.21 7.91
CA GLN A 55 -4.94 1.12 7.62
C GLN A 55 -3.48 1.25 8.02
N PHE A 56 -2.74 2.14 7.34
CA PHE A 56 -1.38 2.52 7.74
C PHE A 56 -0.95 3.87 7.17
N VAL A 57 -0.02 4.53 7.86
CA VAL A 57 0.57 5.79 7.42
C VAL A 57 1.97 5.53 6.86
N THR A 58 2.27 6.06 5.67
CA THR A 58 3.57 5.84 5.02
C THR A 58 3.97 6.97 4.07
N SER A 59 5.13 6.87 3.42
CA SER A 59 5.56 7.78 2.35
C SER A 59 5.78 6.99 1.05
N LEU A 60 5.91 7.68 -0.09
CA LEU A 60 6.20 7.02 -1.36
C LEU A 60 7.56 6.34 -1.34
N GLU A 61 8.55 6.98 -0.71
CA GLU A 61 9.91 6.51 -0.55
C GLU A 61 9.94 5.25 0.31
N SER A 62 9.13 5.21 1.38
CA SER A 62 9.01 4.03 2.24
C SER A 62 8.39 2.84 1.49
N ILE A 63 7.33 3.09 0.71
CA ILE A 63 6.72 2.04 -0.14
C ILE A 63 7.74 1.54 -1.16
N ALA A 64 8.42 2.44 -1.87
CA ALA A 64 9.43 2.08 -2.87
C ALA A 64 10.52 1.21 -2.25
N LYS A 65 11.10 1.64 -1.13
CA LYS A 65 12.14 0.90 -0.40
C LYS A 65 11.68 -0.50 0.02
N LYS A 66 10.44 -0.62 0.53
CA LYS A 66 9.87 -1.90 0.96
C LYS A 66 9.44 -2.81 -0.19
N SER A 67 9.20 -2.24 -1.37
CA SER A 67 8.82 -2.98 -2.58
C SER A 67 10.04 -3.59 -3.29
N GLY A 68 11.26 -3.27 -2.86
CA GLY A 68 12.48 -3.90 -3.35
C GLY A 68 13.30 -3.04 -4.31
N LEU A 69 14.42 -3.60 -4.76
CA LEU A 69 15.36 -2.93 -5.66
C LEU A 69 14.72 -2.64 -7.02
N GLY A 70 15.02 -1.49 -7.61
CA GLY A 70 14.50 -1.07 -8.92
C GLY A 70 13.11 -0.43 -8.88
N ILE A 71 12.42 -0.43 -7.73
CA ILE A 71 11.12 0.24 -7.61
C ILE A 71 11.32 1.75 -7.42
N SER A 72 10.93 2.53 -8.43
CA SER A 72 10.99 3.98 -8.37
C SER A 72 9.75 4.59 -7.71
N ILE A 73 9.87 5.84 -7.24
CA ILE A 73 8.72 6.64 -6.76
C ILE A 73 7.64 6.77 -7.85
N LYS A 74 8.03 6.83 -9.13
CA LYS A 74 7.10 6.88 -10.27
C LYS A 74 6.27 5.60 -10.33
N ASN A 75 6.88 4.42 -10.15
CA ASN A 75 6.14 3.15 -10.08
C ASN A 75 5.13 3.16 -8.94
N VAL A 76 5.51 3.65 -7.75
CA VAL A 76 4.59 3.75 -6.61
C VAL A 76 3.43 4.68 -6.91
N ARG A 77 3.67 5.86 -7.48
CA ARG A 77 2.60 6.81 -7.82
C ARG A 77 1.62 6.22 -8.84
N THR A 78 2.11 5.56 -9.89
CA THR A 78 1.24 4.97 -10.90
C THR A 78 0.50 3.74 -10.37
N ALA A 79 1.12 2.95 -9.48
CA ALA A 79 0.46 1.84 -8.80
C ALA A 79 -0.69 2.32 -7.90
N LEU A 80 -0.45 3.30 -7.02
CA LEU A 80 -1.49 3.82 -6.12
C LEU A 80 -2.69 4.38 -6.90
N LYS A 81 -2.45 5.19 -7.94
CA LYS A 81 -3.53 5.70 -8.81
C LYS A 81 -4.33 4.58 -9.48
N ARG A 82 -3.64 3.51 -9.91
CA ARG A 82 -4.30 2.35 -10.51
C ARG A 82 -5.16 1.61 -9.47
N PHE A 83 -4.64 1.42 -8.26
CA PHE A 83 -5.36 0.69 -7.20
C PHE A 83 -6.55 1.48 -6.66
N GLU A 84 -6.46 2.81 -6.56
CA GLU A 84 -7.61 3.69 -6.31
C GLU A 84 -8.69 3.55 -7.39
N LYS A 85 -8.29 3.52 -8.67
CA LYS A 85 -9.23 3.34 -9.79
C LYS A 85 -9.99 2.00 -9.73
N TYR A 86 -9.38 0.96 -9.19
CA TYR A 86 -10.02 -0.35 -8.99
C TYR A 86 -10.69 -0.47 -7.60
N GLU A 87 -10.82 0.62 -6.85
CA GLU A 87 -11.42 0.65 -5.52
C GLU A 87 -10.75 -0.33 -4.53
N PHE A 88 -9.48 -0.66 -4.77
CA PHE A 88 -8.73 -1.61 -3.94
C PHE A 88 -8.17 -0.96 -2.67
N LEU A 89 -7.86 0.33 -2.75
CA LEU A 89 -7.43 1.15 -1.62
C LEU A 89 -7.94 2.57 -1.80
N ALA A 90 -8.00 3.31 -0.70
CA ALA A 90 -8.01 4.77 -0.74
C ALA A 90 -6.67 5.32 -0.23
N ASN A 91 -6.24 6.45 -0.79
CA ASN A 91 -4.98 7.09 -0.41
C ASN A 91 -5.18 8.59 -0.17
N GLU A 92 -5.12 8.97 1.11
CA GLU A 92 -5.17 10.37 1.53
C GLU A 92 -3.75 10.90 1.75
N SER A 93 -3.26 11.67 0.77
CA SER A 93 -1.92 12.25 0.82
C SER A 93 -1.85 13.58 1.57
N THR A 94 -0.74 13.81 2.24
CA THR A 94 -0.30 15.09 2.81
C THR A 94 1.08 15.46 2.24
N ASN A 95 1.62 16.63 2.62
CA ASN A 95 2.95 17.07 2.21
C ASN A 95 4.09 16.17 2.72
N LYS A 96 3.86 15.37 3.78
CA LYS A 96 4.90 14.53 4.42
C LYS A 96 4.65 13.04 4.22
N ASN A 97 3.41 12.59 4.39
CA ASN A 97 3.03 11.19 4.37
C ASN A 97 1.61 11.00 3.81
N ARG A 98 1.17 9.76 3.68
CA ARG A 98 -0.17 9.38 3.22
C ARG A 98 -0.77 8.35 4.15
N LEU A 99 -2.08 8.43 4.33
CA LEU A 99 -2.88 7.37 4.94
C LEU A 99 -3.37 6.45 3.81
N ILE A 100 -3.07 5.16 3.91
CA ILE A 100 -3.62 4.12 3.05
C ILE A 100 -4.67 3.37 3.85
N THR A 101 -5.85 3.16 3.25
CA THR A 101 -6.97 2.41 3.84
C THR A 101 -7.53 1.38 2.88
#